data_AF-G1V3V4-F1
#
_entry.id   AF-G1V3V4-F1
#
_cell.length_a   1.000
_cell.length_b   1.000
_cell.length_c   1.000
_cell.angle_alpha   90.00
_cell.angle_beta   90.00
_cell.angle_gamma   90.00
#
_symmetry.space_group_name_H-M   'P 1'
#
loop_
_entity.id
_entity.type
_entity.pdbx_description
1 polymer ?
#
loop_
_entity_poly.entity_id
_entity_poly.type
_entity_poly.pdbx_seq_one_letter_code
_entity_poly.pdbx_strand_id
1 'polypeptide(L)'
;MPGQSSVGLRGAIVGNDKDWTYVYTPEKGTNLAMLGWAETYLYGSASISVFMESAPGSGKVDVSIFKWAKAGWKGSNVVKVSHITAGLKRFTSGLRQVMESPRLPSSDAIAAKYSALKAMNDTELRAQLSSFGTHLAKQNADPLDEKAFRTVLDNGAYPGTLKRDDAIAELMKLYMRQQLGTLPAAVARN
;
A
#
# COMPACT_ATOMS: atom_id res chain seq x y z
N MET A 1 23.80 11.65 -6.39
CA MET A 1 23.40 10.35 -6.98
C MET A 1 22.22 9.81 -6.20
N PRO A 2 21.21 9.16 -6.81
CA PRO A 2 20.17 8.49 -6.04
C PRO A 2 20.83 7.41 -5.16
N GLY A 3 20.62 7.52 -3.85
CA GLY A 3 21.17 6.60 -2.86
C GLY A 3 20.48 5.24 -2.88
N GLN A 4 21.16 4.22 -2.37
CA GLN A 4 20.57 2.89 -2.16
C GLN A 4 19.38 2.98 -1.21
N SER A 5 18.27 2.31 -1.54
CA SER A 5 17.12 2.26 -0.64
C SER A 5 17.47 1.55 0.67
N SER A 6 16.64 1.71 1.71
CA SER A 6 16.63 0.78 2.83
C SER A 6 16.31 -0.65 2.36
N VAL A 7 16.67 -1.64 3.18
CA VAL A 7 16.30 -3.04 2.94
C VAL A 7 14.78 -3.19 2.94
N GLY A 8 14.25 -4.00 2.03
CA GLY A 8 12.82 -4.35 2.02
C GLY A 8 12.40 -5.13 3.27
N LEU A 9 11.22 -4.80 3.79
CA LEU A 9 10.56 -5.55 4.84
C LEU A 9 9.67 -6.64 4.24
N ARG A 10 9.46 -7.73 4.98
CA ARG A 10 8.50 -8.76 4.58
C ARG A 10 7.10 -8.18 4.60
N GLY A 11 6.39 -8.27 3.48
CA GLY A 11 5.07 -7.70 3.31
C GLY A 11 4.11 -8.65 2.61
N ALA A 12 2.87 -8.75 3.10
CA ALA A 12 1.87 -9.67 2.58
C ALA A 12 0.57 -8.93 2.18
N ILE A 13 -0.08 -9.46 1.14
CA ILE A 13 -1.43 -9.08 0.75
C ILE A 13 -2.41 -9.80 1.68
N VAL A 14 -3.38 -9.08 2.20
CA VAL A 14 -4.44 -9.64 3.04
C VAL A 14 -5.74 -9.71 2.24
N GLY A 15 -6.26 -10.92 2.06
CA GLY A 15 -7.46 -11.14 1.25
C GLY A 15 -7.18 -10.91 -0.24
N ASN A 16 -8.01 -10.10 -0.90
CA ASN A 16 -7.83 -9.78 -2.31
C ASN A 16 -6.88 -8.58 -2.48
N ASP A 17 -5.94 -8.65 -3.43
CA ASP A 17 -5.03 -7.53 -3.73
C ASP A 17 -5.79 -6.24 -4.11
N LYS A 18 -6.98 -6.36 -4.72
CA LYS A 18 -7.85 -5.23 -5.06
C LYS A 18 -8.40 -4.50 -3.83
N ASP A 19 -8.30 -5.09 -2.65
CA ASP A 19 -8.75 -4.50 -1.39
C ASP A 19 -7.70 -3.55 -0.80
N TRP A 20 -6.48 -3.49 -1.35
CA TRP A 20 -5.41 -2.60 -0.88
C TRP A 20 -5.03 -2.81 0.60
N THR A 21 -5.25 -4.02 1.11
CA THR A 21 -4.89 -4.39 2.48
C THR A 21 -3.54 -5.10 2.45
N TYR A 22 -2.53 -4.45 3.03
CA TYR A 22 -1.16 -4.96 3.08
C TYR A 22 -0.66 -4.89 4.52
N VAL A 23 0.08 -5.92 4.94
CA VAL A 23 0.72 -5.96 6.25
C VAL A 23 2.21 -6.15 6.09
N TYR A 24 3.00 -5.42 6.88
CA TYR A 24 4.46 -5.53 6.89
C TYR A 24 4.96 -5.94 8.26
N THR A 25 5.91 -6.86 8.30
CA THR A 25 6.62 -7.22 9.53
C THR A 25 7.87 -6.34 9.67
N PRO A 26 8.44 -6.19 10.88
CA PRO A 26 9.73 -5.54 11.04
C PRO A 26 10.90 -6.39 10.53
N GLU A 27 10.66 -7.64 10.11
CA GLU A 27 11.69 -8.52 9.57
C GLU A 27 12.07 -8.07 8.16
N LYS A 28 13.37 -7.98 7.93
CA LYS A 28 13.93 -7.75 6.61
C LYS A 28 13.80 -8.99 5.74
N GLY A 29 13.68 -8.81 4.44
CA GLY A 29 13.74 -9.90 3.46
C GLY A 29 12.58 -9.88 2.49
N THR A 30 12.23 -11.06 1.99
CA THR A 30 11.15 -11.25 1.01
C THR A 30 10.30 -12.47 1.37
N ASN A 31 9.09 -12.55 0.83
CA ASN A 31 8.23 -13.73 0.95
C ASN A 31 8.46 -14.75 -0.18
N LEU A 32 9.50 -14.57 -0.99
CA LEU A 32 9.86 -15.54 -2.02
C LEU A 32 10.44 -16.81 -1.36
N ALA A 33 9.79 -17.94 -1.64
CA ALA A 33 10.24 -19.25 -1.20
C ALA A 33 11.74 -19.46 -1.51
N MET A 34 12.48 -20.01 -0.55
CA MET A 34 13.94 -20.22 -0.59
C MET A 34 14.82 -18.96 -0.63
N LEU A 35 14.24 -17.76 -0.74
CA LEU A 35 14.96 -16.48 -0.78
C LEU A 35 14.59 -15.54 0.38
N GLY A 36 13.88 -16.01 1.40
CA GLY A 36 13.46 -15.19 2.53
C GLY A 36 14.62 -14.49 3.28
N TRP A 37 15.81 -15.08 3.24
CA TRP A 37 17.05 -14.52 3.81
C TRP A 37 17.63 -13.34 3.02
N ALA A 38 17.20 -13.11 1.78
CA ALA A 38 17.82 -12.12 0.92
C ALA A 38 17.40 -10.70 1.33
N GLU A 39 18.35 -9.91 1.82
CA GLU A 39 18.18 -8.46 1.95
C GLU A 39 18.12 -7.84 0.55
N THR A 40 16.90 -7.47 0.14
CA THR A 40 16.66 -6.90 -1.18
C THR A 40 16.64 -5.38 -1.12
N TYR A 41 17.19 -4.75 -2.15
CA TYR A 41 17.30 -3.31 -2.29
C TYR A 41 16.77 -2.86 -3.63
N LEU A 42 16.23 -1.64 -3.68
CA LEU A 42 16.07 -0.89 -4.91
C LEU A 42 17.39 -0.18 -5.19
N TYR A 43 18.11 -0.66 -6.20
CA TYR A 43 19.37 -0.05 -6.66
C TYR A 43 19.14 1.21 -7.49
N GLY A 44 17.98 1.32 -8.11
CA GLY A 44 17.55 2.51 -8.82
C GLY A 44 16.20 2.31 -9.48
N SER A 45 15.45 3.39 -9.62
CA SER A 45 14.23 3.42 -10.42
C SER A 45 14.08 4.76 -11.12
N ALA A 46 13.38 4.73 -12.24
CA ALA A 46 12.93 5.92 -12.96
C ALA A 46 11.53 5.65 -13.49
N SER A 47 10.69 6.69 -13.53
CA SER A 47 9.36 6.60 -14.09
C SER A 47 9.00 7.90 -14.79
N ILE A 48 8.38 7.79 -15.96
CA ILE A 48 7.78 8.91 -16.68
C ILE A 48 6.30 8.57 -16.86
N SER A 49 5.42 9.46 -16.43
CA SER A 49 3.98 9.34 -16.64
C SER A 49 3.53 10.52 -17.49
N VAL A 50 2.96 10.23 -18.66
CA VAL A 50 2.45 11.22 -19.61
C VAL A 50 0.93 11.13 -19.60
N PHE A 51 0.26 12.26 -19.37
CA PHE A 51 -1.19 12.41 -19.41
C PHE A 51 -1.53 13.30 -20.60
N MET A 52 -2.34 12.78 -21.53
CA MET A 52 -2.73 13.50 -22.74
C MET A 52 -4.24 13.45 -22.89
N GLU A 53 -4.85 14.56 -23.31
CA GLU A 53 -6.26 14.54 -23.69
C GLU A 53 -6.42 13.63 -24.92
N SER A 54 -7.30 12.61 -24.85
CA SER A 54 -7.41 11.59 -25.90
C SER A 54 -7.87 12.19 -27.24
N ALA A 55 -8.67 13.24 -27.18
CA ALA A 55 -9.06 14.10 -28.30
C ALA A 55 -9.61 15.44 -27.77
N PRO A 56 -9.52 16.56 -28.51
CA PRO A 56 -10.00 17.86 -28.05
C PRO A 56 -11.46 17.82 -27.59
N GLY A 57 -11.71 18.21 -26.34
CA GLY A 57 -13.03 18.27 -25.73
C GLY A 57 -13.62 16.91 -25.34
N SER A 58 -12.87 15.82 -25.45
CA SER A 58 -13.38 14.46 -25.19
C SER A 58 -13.67 14.18 -23.71
N GLY A 59 -13.07 14.97 -22.80
CA GLY A 59 -13.11 14.70 -21.36
C GLY A 59 -12.41 13.39 -20.96
N LYS A 60 -11.63 12.78 -21.87
CA LYS A 60 -10.88 11.55 -21.64
C LYS A 60 -9.38 11.83 -21.65
N VAL A 61 -8.65 11.09 -20.83
CA VAL A 61 -7.19 11.22 -20.70
C VAL A 61 -6.54 9.88 -20.99
N ASP A 62 -5.65 9.86 -21.97
CA ASP A 62 -4.74 8.74 -22.23
C ASP A 62 -3.53 8.87 -21.31
N VAL A 63 -3.21 7.76 -20.63
CA VAL A 63 -2.09 7.69 -19.69
C VAL A 63 -1.04 6.71 -20.21
N SER A 64 0.15 7.23 -20.51
CA SER A 64 1.32 6.44 -20.89
C SER A 64 2.34 6.44 -19.77
N ILE A 65 2.71 5.25 -19.27
CA ILE A 65 3.66 5.11 -18.17
C ILE A 65 4.87 4.31 -18.64
N PHE A 66 6.05 4.92 -18.54
CA PHE A 66 7.34 4.31 -18.82
C PHE A 66 8.06 4.12 -17.48
N LYS A 67 8.53 2.90 -17.19
CA LYS A 67 9.13 2.59 -15.90
C LYS A 67 10.34 1.69 -16.04
N TRP A 68 11.39 2.06 -15.32
CA TRP A 68 12.63 1.31 -15.18
C TRP A 68 12.87 1.08 -13.70
N ALA A 69 13.28 -0.14 -13.34
CA ALA A 69 13.65 -0.47 -11.99
C ALA A 69 14.77 -1.51 -12.01
N LYS A 70 15.74 -1.31 -11.13
CA LYS A 70 16.82 -2.24 -10.85
C LYS A 70 16.75 -2.57 -9.36
N ALA A 71 16.44 -3.82 -9.04
CA ALA A 71 16.32 -4.27 -7.66
C ALA A 71 16.77 -5.72 -7.51
N GLY A 72 17.26 -6.07 -6.33
CA GLY A 72 17.69 -7.42 -5.99
C GLY A 72 18.64 -7.43 -4.81
N TRP A 73 19.56 -8.40 -4.77
CA TRP A 73 20.54 -8.58 -3.69
C TRP A 73 21.95 -8.71 -4.28
N LYS A 74 22.96 -8.28 -3.51
CA LYS A 74 24.39 -8.34 -3.90
C LYS A 74 24.71 -7.74 -5.28
N GLY A 75 23.97 -6.71 -5.72
CA GLY A 75 24.16 -6.02 -7.00
C GLY A 75 23.45 -6.68 -8.19
N SER A 76 22.90 -7.88 -8.02
CA SER A 76 22.15 -8.60 -9.05
C SER A 76 20.78 -7.98 -9.27
N ASN A 77 20.41 -7.71 -10.53
CA ASN A 77 19.06 -7.29 -10.87
C ASN A 77 18.15 -8.50 -11.10
N VAL A 78 17.07 -8.59 -10.35
CA VAL A 78 16.04 -9.63 -10.51
C VAL A 78 14.69 -9.10 -11.01
N VAL A 79 14.63 -7.80 -11.30
CA VAL A 79 13.45 -7.19 -11.92
C VAL A 79 13.35 -7.63 -13.37
N LYS A 80 12.21 -8.24 -13.72
CA LYS A 80 11.84 -8.60 -15.10
C LYS A 80 10.82 -7.62 -15.64
N VAL A 81 10.76 -7.50 -16.97
CA VAL A 81 9.73 -6.69 -17.66
C VAL A 81 8.32 -7.11 -17.22
N SER A 82 8.07 -8.41 -17.08
CA SER A 82 6.78 -8.93 -16.60
C SER A 82 6.41 -8.43 -15.19
N HIS A 83 7.38 -8.26 -14.29
CA HIS A 83 7.14 -7.70 -12.95
C HIS A 83 6.72 -6.23 -13.03
N ILE A 84 7.41 -5.45 -13.87
CA ILE A 84 7.08 -4.03 -14.10
C ILE A 84 5.69 -3.91 -14.71
N THR A 85 5.41 -4.65 -15.78
CA THR A 85 4.11 -4.63 -16.48
C THR A 85 2.97 -5.06 -15.55
N ALA A 86 3.15 -6.12 -14.76
CA ALA A 86 2.14 -6.55 -13.79
C ALA A 86 1.89 -5.49 -12.71
N GLY A 87 2.95 -4.88 -12.18
CA GLY A 87 2.84 -3.77 -11.23
C GLY A 87 2.12 -2.55 -11.80
N LEU A 88 2.42 -2.19 -13.06
CA LEU A 88 1.75 -1.08 -13.75
C LEU A 88 0.27 -1.36 -13.96
N LYS A 89 -0.12 -2.57 -14.38
CA LYS A 89 -1.54 -2.95 -14.53
C LYS A 89 -2.31 -2.85 -13.21
N ARG A 90 -1.72 -3.30 -12.10
CA ARG A 90 -2.33 -3.15 -10.77
C ARG A 90 -2.50 -1.69 -10.39
N PHE A 91 -1.45 -0.89 -10.57
CA PHE A 91 -1.47 0.54 -10.27
C PHE A 91 -2.52 1.29 -11.10
N THR A 92 -2.55 1.10 -12.42
CA THR A 92 -3.51 1.81 -13.28
C THR A 92 -4.94 1.37 -13.03
N SER A 93 -5.18 0.11 -12.68
CA SER A 93 -6.50 -0.36 -12.25
C SER A 93 -6.96 0.36 -10.98
N GLY A 94 -6.10 0.49 -9.98
CA GLY A 94 -6.41 1.22 -8.74
C GLY A 94 -6.61 2.72 -8.99
N LEU A 95 -5.74 3.34 -9.79
CA LEU A 95 -5.86 4.75 -10.16
C LEU A 95 -7.18 5.03 -10.86
N ARG A 96 -7.56 4.19 -11.82
CA ARG A 96 -8.84 4.29 -12.53
C ARG A 96 -10.02 4.18 -11.58
N GLN A 97 -9.99 3.20 -10.68
CA GLN A 97 -11.03 3.00 -9.66
C GLN A 97 -11.24 4.23 -8.77
N VAL A 98 -10.16 4.97 -8.45
CA VAL A 98 -10.25 6.22 -7.67
C VAL A 98 -10.76 7.37 -8.53
N MET A 99 -10.08 7.65 -9.65
CA MET A 99 -10.29 8.85 -10.46
C MET A 99 -11.64 8.85 -11.17
N GLU A 100 -12.15 7.69 -11.57
CA GLU A 100 -13.45 7.56 -12.24
C GLU A 100 -14.61 7.32 -11.25
N SER A 101 -14.34 7.34 -9.93
CA SER A 101 -15.40 7.11 -8.96
C SER A 101 -16.30 8.34 -8.81
N PRO A 102 -17.63 8.20 -8.93
CA PRO A 102 -18.56 9.29 -8.60
C PRO A 102 -18.57 9.62 -7.10
N ARG A 103 -17.93 8.77 -6.27
CA ARG A 103 -17.78 8.98 -4.82
C ARG A 103 -16.40 9.50 -4.42
N LEU A 104 -15.59 9.92 -5.39
CA LEU A 104 -14.29 10.52 -5.09
C LEU A 104 -14.49 11.81 -4.27
N PRO A 105 -13.94 11.90 -3.04
CA PRO A 105 -14.03 13.13 -2.26
C PRO A 105 -13.27 14.28 -2.94
N SER A 106 -13.69 15.51 -2.68
CA SER A 106 -12.98 16.70 -3.18
C SER A 106 -11.56 16.76 -2.61
N SER A 107 -10.66 17.47 -3.31
CA SER A 107 -9.31 17.74 -2.82
C SER A 107 -9.29 18.35 -1.42
N ASP A 108 -10.24 19.25 -1.16
CA ASP A 108 -10.36 19.94 0.14
C ASP A 108 -10.79 18.98 1.24
N ALA A 109 -11.71 18.05 0.96
CA ALA A 109 -12.11 17.03 1.93
C ALA A 109 -10.95 16.07 2.26
N ILE A 110 -10.16 15.68 1.24
CA ILE A 110 -8.96 14.85 1.44
C ILE A 110 -7.93 15.60 2.30
N ALA A 111 -7.66 16.88 1.99
CA ALA A 111 -6.71 17.72 2.73
C ALA A 111 -7.17 17.97 4.18
N ALA A 112 -8.47 18.21 4.40
CA ALA A 112 -9.06 18.38 5.71
C ALA A 112 -8.95 17.10 6.55
N LYS A 113 -9.25 15.93 5.95
CA LYS A 113 -9.10 14.64 6.64
C LYS A 113 -7.64 14.39 7.05
N TYR A 114 -6.69 14.63 6.16
CA TYR A 114 -5.27 14.49 6.47
C TYR A 114 -4.84 15.44 7.60
N SER A 115 -5.25 16.70 7.55
CA SER A 115 -4.93 17.69 8.59
C SER A 115 -5.49 17.30 9.95
N ALA A 116 -6.73 16.80 9.99
CA ALA A 116 -7.35 16.29 11.23
C ALA A 116 -6.58 15.10 11.81
N LEU A 117 -6.15 14.14 10.98
CA LEU A 117 -5.33 13.01 11.42
C LEU A 117 -3.95 13.47 11.91
N LYS A 118 -3.34 14.45 11.23
CA LYS A 118 -2.03 14.99 11.62
C LYS A 118 -2.07 15.71 12.98
N ALA A 119 -3.22 16.26 13.37
CA ALA A 119 -3.42 16.91 14.66
C ALA A 119 -3.62 15.93 15.83
N MET A 120 -4.04 14.69 15.57
CA MET A 120 -4.25 13.66 16.60
C MET A 120 -2.93 13.20 17.22
N ASN A 121 -2.89 12.92 18.51
CA ASN A 121 -1.73 12.26 19.13
C ASN A 121 -1.66 10.77 18.76
N ASP A 122 -0.57 10.10 19.12
CA ASP A 122 -0.35 8.70 18.74
C ASP A 122 -1.42 7.76 19.33
N THR A 123 -1.85 7.98 20.57
CA THR A 123 -2.92 7.20 21.22
C THR A 123 -4.22 7.29 20.43
N GLU A 124 -4.59 8.49 19.99
CA GLU A 124 -5.80 8.73 19.17
C GLU A 124 -5.69 8.04 17.81
N LEU A 125 -4.54 8.12 17.13
CA LEU A 125 -4.31 7.42 15.86
C LEU A 125 -4.43 5.90 16.01
N ARG A 126 -3.87 5.32 17.09
CA ARG A 126 -4.00 3.88 17.38
C ARG A 126 -5.44 3.51 17.69
N ALA A 127 -6.14 4.35 18.44
CA ALA A 127 -7.55 4.17 18.72
C ALA A 127 -8.38 4.15 17.44
N GLN A 128 -8.06 4.98 16.42
CA GLN A 128 -8.71 4.96 15.10
C GLN A 128 -8.48 3.65 14.32
N LEU A 129 -7.32 3.01 14.52
CA LEU A 129 -6.94 1.78 13.83
C LEU A 129 -7.37 0.48 14.55
N SER A 130 -7.97 0.53 15.74
CA SER A 130 -8.22 -0.70 16.53
C SER A 130 -9.18 -1.70 15.84
N SER A 131 -10.17 -1.21 15.10
CA SER A 131 -11.09 -2.05 14.32
C SER A 131 -10.36 -2.75 13.18
N PHE A 132 -9.43 -2.03 12.54
CA PHE A 132 -8.56 -2.56 11.51
C PHE A 132 -7.61 -3.62 12.06
N GLY A 133 -6.96 -3.36 13.20
CA GLY A 133 -6.11 -4.34 13.89
C GLY A 133 -6.87 -5.62 14.24
N THR A 134 -8.06 -5.50 14.82
CA THR A 134 -8.94 -6.64 15.11
C THR A 134 -9.32 -7.42 13.86
N HIS A 135 -9.60 -6.73 12.75
CA HIS A 135 -9.93 -7.37 11.48
C HIS A 135 -8.74 -8.16 10.91
N LEU A 136 -7.53 -7.60 11.00
CA LEU A 136 -6.30 -8.24 10.56
C LEU A 136 -5.93 -9.47 11.40
N ALA A 137 -6.14 -9.42 12.71
CA ALA A 137 -5.85 -10.54 13.62
C ALA A 137 -6.65 -11.81 13.30
N LYS A 138 -7.81 -11.66 12.66
CA LYS A 138 -8.69 -12.78 12.26
C LYS A 138 -8.26 -13.43 10.95
N GLN A 139 -7.29 -12.87 10.24
CA GLN A 139 -6.81 -13.40 8.96
C GLN A 139 -5.79 -14.51 9.22
N ASN A 140 -5.87 -15.60 8.46
CA ASN A 140 -5.07 -16.80 8.68
C ASN A 140 -4.67 -17.55 7.40
N ALA A 141 -4.57 -16.85 6.27
CA ALA A 141 -4.12 -17.42 5.00
C ALA A 141 -2.61 -17.25 4.81
N ASP A 142 -1.96 -18.16 4.10
CA ASP A 142 -0.55 -18.03 3.68
C ASP A 142 -0.29 -16.67 2.96
N PRO A 143 0.78 -15.93 3.30
CA PRO A 143 1.82 -16.21 4.31
C PRO A 143 1.54 -15.63 5.72
N LEU A 144 0.31 -15.18 6.01
CA LEU A 144 -0.06 -14.54 7.27
C LEU A 144 -0.07 -15.52 8.47
N ASP A 145 -0.12 -16.82 8.21
CA ASP A 145 0.00 -17.87 9.21
C ASP A 145 1.44 -18.11 9.67
N GLU A 146 2.44 -17.61 8.94
CA GLU A 146 3.83 -17.65 9.37
C GLU A 146 4.07 -16.87 10.68
N LYS A 147 4.99 -17.37 11.51
CA LYS A 147 5.34 -16.78 12.82
C LYS A 147 5.66 -15.29 12.75
N ALA A 148 6.36 -14.85 11.70
CA ALA A 148 6.73 -13.45 11.49
C ALA A 148 5.51 -12.53 11.39
N PHE A 149 4.47 -12.97 10.67
CA PHE A 149 3.23 -12.22 10.52
C PHE A 149 2.36 -12.36 11.76
N ARG A 150 2.24 -13.56 12.34
CA ARG A 150 1.49 -13.78 13.60
C ARG A 150 1.95 -12.86 14.73
N THR A 151 3.27 -12.68 14.87
CA THR A 151 3.86 -11.78 15.88
C THR A 151 3.34 -10.34 15.78
N VAL A 152 3.02 -9.85 14.58
CA VAL A 152 2.51 -8.49 14.37
C VAL A 152 0.99 -8.41 14.24
N LEU A 153 0.30 -9.53 14.00
CA LEU A 153 -1.16 -9.55 13.79
C LEU A 153 -1.92 -9.95 15.06
N ASP A 154 -1.35 -10.80 15.90
CA ASP A 154 -2.04 -11.38 17.05
C ASP A 154 -2.55 -10.29 18.00
N ASN A 155 -3.73 -10.55 18.58
CA ASN A 155 -4.43 -9.62 19.48
C ASN A 155 -4.65 -8.21 18.90
N GLY A 156 -4.63 -8.07 17.58
CA GLY A 156 -4.81 -6.79 16.89
C GLY A 156 -3.64 -5.83 17.08
N ALA A 157 -2.42 -6.36 17.30
CA ALA A 157 -1.22 -5.56 17.59
C ALA A 157 -0.70 -4.73 16.41
N TYR A 158 -1.11 -5.03 15.18
CA TYR A 158 -0.54 -4.44 13.97
C TYR A 158 -0.49 -2.90 13.96
N PRO A 159 -1.55 -2.16 14.34
CA PRO A 159 -1.47 -0.71 14.42
C PRO A 159 -0.35 -0.18 15.31
N GLY A 160 0.03 -0.93 16.34
CA GLY A 160 1.12 -0.58 17.26
C GLY A 160 2.52 -0.67 16.64
N THR A 161 2.67 -1.40 15.52
CA THR A 161 3.97 -1.53 14.82
C THR A 161 4.23 -0.38 13.85
N LEU A 162 3.18 0.35 13.45
CA LEU A 162 3.27 1.43 12.48
C LEU A 162 3.96 2.66 13.10
N LYS A 163 4.82 3.34 12.34
CA LYS A 163 5.23 4.69 12.74
C LYS A 163 4.06 5.65 12.58
N ARG A 164 4.18 6.85 13.16
CA ARG A 164 3.12 7.86 13.11
C ARG A 164 2.66 8.18 11.68
N ASP A 165 3.61 8.44 10.77
CA ASP A 165 3.29 8.76 9.37
C ASP A 165 2.65 7.57 8.64
N ASP A 166 3.12 6.34 8.89
CA ASP A 166 2.53 5.13 8.33
C ASP A 166 1.10 4.90 8.82
N ALA A 167 0.82 5.25 10.08
CA ALA A 167 -0.52 5.15 10.65
C ALA A 167 -1.48 6.18 10.06
N ILE A 168 -1.01 7.41 9.84
CA ILE A 168 -1.79 8.44 9.12
C ILE A 168 -2.05 7.98 7.69
N ALA A 169 -1.05 7.44 6.99
CA ALA A 169 -1.20 6.92 5.63
C ALA A 169 -2.21 5.75 5.58
N GLU A 170 -2.16 4.82 6.53
CA GLU A 170 -3.10 3.71 6.63
C GLU A 170 -4.53 4.23 6.89
N LEU A 171 -4.71 5.18 7.81
CA LEU A 171 -6.01 5.81 8.07
C LEU A 171 -6.56 6.58 6.86
N MET A 172 -5.69 7.27 6.11
CA MET A 172 -6.09 7.91 4.85
C MET A 172 -6.53 6.89 3.81
N LYS A 173 -5.84 5.75 3.71
CA LYS A 173 -6.23 4.65 2.82
C LYS A 173 -7.59 4.06 3.23
N LEU A 174 -7.82 3.81 4.52
CA LEU A 174 -9.12 3.33 5.03
C LEU A 174 -10.23 4.35 4.77
N TYR A 175 -9.98 5.64 4.96
CA TYR A 175 -10.91 6.71 4.63
C TYR A 175 -11.27 6.71 3.13
N MET A 176 -10.27 6.66 2.24
CA MET A 176 -10.51 6.61 0.79
C MET A 176 -11.32 5.36 0.43
N ARG A 177 -11.01 4.20 0.98
CA ARG A 177 -11.80 2.98 0.77
C ARG A 177 -13.24 3.12 1.26
N GLN A 178 -13.46 3.82 2.37
CA GLN A 178 -14.81 4.09 2.88
C GLN A 178 -15.60 4.95 1.89
N GLN A 179 -15.02 6.04 1.40
CA GLN A 179 -15.65 6.92 0.40
C GLN A 179 -15.94 6.16 -0.90
N LEU A 180 -14.99 5.34 -1.34
CA LEU A 180 -15.11 4.53 -2.55
C LEU A 180 -16.03 3.32 -2.36
N GLY A 181 -16.55 3.04 -1.16
CA GLY A 181 -17.45 1.94 -0.86
C GLY A 181 -16.82 0.54 -0.92
N THR A 182 -15.50 0.46 -0.71
CA THR A 182 -14.71 -0.78 -0.77
C THR A 182 -14.13 -1.18 0.58
N LEU A 183 -14.44 -0.42 1.64
CA LEU A 183 -14.02 -0.75 2.99
C LEU A 183 -14.91 -1.87 3.56
N PRO A 184 -14.35 -2.95 4.13
CA PRO A 184 -15.13 -4.00 4.75
C PRO A 184 -15.94 -3.47 5.93
N ALA A 185 -17.18 -3.93 6.09
CA ALA A 185 -18.05 -3.52 7.19
C ALA A 185 -17.42 -3.77 8.59
N ALA A 186 -16.59 -4.81 8.71
CA ALA A 186 -15.87 -5.12 9.95
C ALA A 186 -14.80 -4.07 10.34
N VAL A 187 -14.36 -3.24 9.38
CA VAL A 187 -13.37 -2.17 9.58
C VAL A 187 -14.04 -0.80 9.62
N ALA A 188 -15.13 -0.64 8.84
CA ALA A 188 -15.93 0.58 8.85
C ALA A 188 -16.42 0.87 10.28
N ARG A 189 -16.15 2.09 10.74
CA ARG A 189 -16.78 2.63 11.95
C ARG A 189 -18.02 3.40 11.51
N ASN A 190 -19.12 3.18 12.21
CA ASN A 190 -20.29 4.06 12.15
C ASN A 190 -19.91 5.45 12.68
#